data_AF-A0A970IEB6-F1
#
_entry.id   AF-A0A970IEB6-F1
#
_cell.length_a   1.000
_cell.length_b   1.000
_cell.length_c   1.000
_cell.angle_alpha   90.00
_cell.angle_beta   90.00
_cell.angle_gamma   90.00
#
_symmetry.space_group_name_H-M   'P 1'
#
loop_
_entity.id
_entity.type
_entity.pdbx_description
1 polymer ?
#
loop_
_entity_poly.entity_id
_entity_poly.type
_entity_poly.pdbx_seq_one_letter_code
_entity_poly.pdbx_strand_id
1 'polypeptide(L)'
;MKILLVAFFVLSGIVTIPGADDPVIPYRTGSKLFFVNRVENFVEGTKEVGEKYSAADWIESHKYLGKLIKEYSDYYPSLSQERKSRVNKALGKYIGMTMKAGIHVSIDVLKEIYHRAPAVLEGIYEGTGLKDFLNPQ
;
A
#
# COMPACT_ATOMS: atom_id res chain seq x y z
N MET A 1 -12.76 -45.65 -25.07
CA MET A 1 -12.29 -44.53 -25.92
C MET A 1 -13.31 -43.39 -25.86
N LYS A 2 -12.82 -42.14 -25.83
CA LYS A 2 -13.49 -40.81 -25.77
C LYS A 2 -13.90 -40.38 -24.35
N ILE A 3 -13.07 -39.67 -23.59
CA ILE A 3 -12.73 -38.21 -23.63
C ILE A 3 -13.99 -37.37 -23.36
N LEU A 4 -14.23 -36.96 -22.10
CA LEU A 4 -13.79 -35.72 -21.42
C LEU A 4 -14.77 -34.57 -21.71
N LEU A 5 -15.45 -34.05 -20.67
CA LEU A 5 -15.55 -32.62 -20.38
C LEU A 5 -16.45 -32.30 -19.18
N VAL A 6 -15.96 -31.31 -18.42
CA VAL A 6 -16.60 -30.49 -17.40
C VAL A 6 -16.69 -31.08 -16.00
N ALA A 7 -15.54 -30.97 -15.33
CA ALA A 7 -15.45 -30.82 -13.89
C ALA A 7 -16.09 -29.50 -13.41
N PHE A 8 -16.34 -29.45 -12.10
CA PHE A 8 -16.68 -28.28 -11.28
C PHE A 8 -18.15 -27.86 -11.22
N PHE A 9 -18.94 -28.66 -10.50
CA PHE A 9 -20.08 -28.18 -9.75
C PHE A 9 -20.12 -28.88 -8.39
N VAL A 10 -19.37 -28.39 -7.40
CA VAL A 10 -19.78 -28.54 -5.99
C VAL A 10 -19.22 -27.38 -5.17
N LEU A 11 -20.10 -26.77 -4.38
CA LEU A 11 -19.86 -25.79 -3.33
C LEU A 11 -19.70 -24.34 -3.78
N SER A 12 -20.83 -23.81 -4.23
CA SER A 12 -21.52 -22.65 -3.65
C SER A 12 -21.12 -22.32 -2.20
N GLY A 13 -19.91 -21.80 -2.02
CA GLY A 13 -19.51 -21.00 -0.88
C GLY A 13 -19.63 -19.55 -1.24
N ILE A 14 -20.87 -19.06 -1.43
CA ILE A 14 -21.15 -17.64 -1.24
C ILE A 14 -20.94 -17.41 0.25
N VAL A 15 -19.69 -17.19 0.64
CA VAL A 15 -19.38 -16.55 1.91
C VAL A 15 -19.80 -15.12 1.69
N THR A 16 -20.96 -14.75 2.21
CA THR A 16 -21.31 -13.37 2.47
C THR A 16 -20.25 -12.82 3.42
N ILE A 17 -19.23 -12.15 2.86
CA ILE A 17 -18.22 -11.43 3.61
C ILE A 17 -18.92 -10.19 4.19
N PRO A 18 -18.98 -10.02 5.53
CA PRO A 18 -19.42 -8.76 6.12
C PRO A 18 -18.42 -7.68 5.72
N GLY A 19 -18.85 -6.65 4.98
CA GLY A 19 -18.02 -5.51 4.58
C GLY A 19 -17.87 -5.25 3.08
N ALA A 20 -18.84 -5.66 2.25
CA ALA A 20 -18.80 -5.49 0.79
C ALA A 20 -18.87 -4.04 0.27
N ASP A 21 -18.85 -3.01 1.14
CA ASP A 21 -18.98 -1.59 0.74
C ASP A 21 -17.96 -0.66 1.42
N ASP A 22 -16.90 -1.16 2.06
CA ASP A 22 -15.82 -0.26 2.51
C ASP A 22 -14.83 -0.04 1.37
N PRO A 23 -14.75 1.16 0.75
CA PRO A 23 -13.80 1.41 -0.32
C PRO A 23 -12.36 1.33 0.18
N VAL A 24 -12.12 1.41 1.51
CA VAL A 24 -10.79 1.50 2.09
C VAL A 24 -10.11 0.14 2.19
N ILE A 25 -8.99 -0.01 1.49
CA ILE A 25 -8.14 -1.20 1.60
C ILE A 25 -7.55 -1.31 3.02
N PRO A 26 -7.84 -2.38 3.78
CA PRO A 26 -7.34 -2.51 5.14
C PRO A 26 -5.92 -3.07 5.17
N TYR A 27 -5.05 -2.48 6.00
CA TYR A 27 -3.78 -3.12 6.36
C TYR A 27 -3.97 -4.14 7.49
N ARG A 28 -3.55 -5.38 7.25
CA ARG A 28 -3.59 -6.47 8.23
C ARG A 28 -2.17 -6.84 8.66
N THR A 29 -1.91 -6.80 9.97
CA THR A 29 -0.65 -7.26 10.58
C THR A 29 -0.55 -8.79 10.53
N GLY A 30 0.64 -9.35 10.73
CA GLY A 30 0.84 -10.79 10.72
C GLY A 30 2.30 -11.21 10.61
N SER A 31 2.54 -12.47 10.26
CA SER A 31 3.90 -13.05 10.25
C SER A 31 4.93 -12.18 9.51
N LYS A 32 6.07 -11.93 10.15
CA LYS A 32 7.21 -11.18 9.59
C LYS A 32 7.66 -11.70 8.22
N LEU A 33 7.53 -13.01 7.97
CA LEU A 33 7.94 -13.61 6.69
C LEU A 33 7.29 -12.88 5.50
N PHE A 34 6.00 -12.58 5.60
CA PHE A 34 5.20 -11.95 4.56
C PHE A 34 5.07 -10.42 4.70
N PHE A 35 5.77 -9.81 5.65
CA PHE A 35 5.63 -8.38 5.97
C PHE A 35 5.78 -7.48 4.73
N VAL A 36 6.83 -7.68 3.94
CA VAL A 36 7.10 -6.83 2.75
C VAL A 36 5.98 -6.94 1.73
N ASN A 37 5.53 -8.16 1.41
CA ASN A 37 4.44 -8.37 0.46
C ASN A 37 3.12 -7.78 0.98
N ARG A 38 2.85 -7.84 2.30
CA ARG A 38 1.64 -7.19 2.86
C ARG A 38 1.69 -5.68 2.71
N VAL A 39 2.83 -5.06 2.97
CA VAL A 39 3.04 -3.62 2.76
C VAL A 39 2.79 -3.26 1.29
N GLU A 40 3.40 -3.98 0.35
CA GLU A 40 3.24 -3.72 -1.07
C GLU A 40 1.81 -3.92 -1.55
N ASN A 41 1.13 -4.98 -1.12
CA ASN A 41 -0.27 -5.25 -1.47
C ASN A 41 -1.22 -4.18 -0.92
N PHE A 42 -1.00 -3.68 0.29
CA PHE A 42 -1.79 -2.59 0.85
C PHE A 42 -1.64 -1.31 0.03
N VAL A 43 -0.40 -0.97 -0.35
CA VAL A 43 -0.12 0.24 -1.12
C VAL A 43 -0.65 0.12 -2.55
N GLU A 44 -0.43 -1.01 -3.24
CA GLU A 44 -0.94 -1.19 -4.60
C GLU A 44 -2.46 -1.28 -4.63
N GLY A 45 -3.08 -1.99 -3.68
CA GLY A 45 -4.53 -2.00 -3.54
C GLY A 45 -5.07 -0.59 -3.31
N THR A 46 -4.44 0.20 -2.42
CA THR A 46 -4.85 1.60 -2.19
C THR A 46 -4.72 2.44 -3.44
N LYS A 47 -3.71 2.20 -4.29
CA LYS A 47 -3.56 2.90 -5.58
C LYS A 47 -4.69 2.61 -6.55
N GLU A 48 -5.15 1.36 -6.62
CA GLU A 48 -6.24 0.95 -7.53
C GLU A 48 -7.57 1.65 -7.22
N VAL A 49 -7.85 1.94 -5.95
CA VAL A 49 -9.13 2.51 -5.50
C VAL A 49 -9.04 3.93 -4.96
N GLY A 50 -7.83 4.42 -4.67
CA GLY A 50 -7.60 5.66 -3.94
C GLY A 50 -8.02 6.94 -4.67
N GLU A 51 -8.15 6.90 -6.00
CA GLU A 51 -8.71 8.03 -6.77
C GLU A 51 -10.21 8.25 -6.49
N LYS A 52 -10.90 7.23 -5.95
CA LYS A 52 -12.31 7.30 -5.58
C LYS A 52 -12.52 7.63 -4.10
N TYR A 53 -11.46 7.69 -3.31
CA TYR A 53 -11.55 7.97 -1.87
C TYR A 53 -12.05 9.40 -1.62
N SER A 54 -13.06 9.50 -0.77
CA SER A 54 -13.39 10.76 -0.10
C SER A 54 -12.32 11.15 0.91
N ALA A 55 -12.40 12.36 1.45
CA ALA A 55 -11.53 12.79 2.54
C ALA A 55 -11.65 11.87 3.78
N ALA A 56 -12.85 11.35 4.07
CA ALA A 56 -13.08 10.43 5.18
C ALA A 56 -12.40 9.07 4.96
N ASP A 57 -12.43 8.56 3.71
CA ASP A 57 -11.79 7.30 3.33
C ASP A 57 -10.27 7.40 3.45
N TRP A 58 -9.70 8.55 3.08
CA TRP A 58 -8.29 8.83 3.28
C TRP A 58 -7.89 8.90 4.76
N ILE A 59 -8.73 9.49 5.62
CA ILE A 59 -8.51 9.52 7.07
C ILE A 59 -8.52 8.08 7.63
N GLU A 60 -9.46 7.25 7.20
CA GLU A 60 -9.53 5.85 7.61
C GLU A 60 -8.31 5.06 7.10
N SER A 61 -7.94 5.24 5.83
CA SER A 61 -6.72 4.68 5.24
C SER A 61 -5.46 5.05 6.04
N HIS A 62 -5.39 6.28 6.55
CA HIS A 62 -4.25 6.74 7.34
C HIS A 62 -4.12 6.00 8.69
N LYS A 63 -5.23 5.52 9.26
CA LYS A 63 -5.17 4.67 10.47
C LYS A 63 -4.47 3.33 10.18
N TYR A 64 -4.67 2.78 8.98
CA TYR A 64 -3.97 1.59 8.52
C TYR A 64 -2.48 1.84 8.25
N LEU A 65 -2.12 3.01 7.73
CA LEU A 65 -0.72 3.44 7.64
C LEU A 65 -0.04 3.46 9.02
N GLY A 66 -0.73 3.98 10.06
CA GLY A 66 -0.20 3.96 11.42
C GLY A 66 0.11 2.55 11.95
N LYS A 67 -0.75 1.58 11.66
CA LYS A 67 -0.51 0.16 12.00
C LYS A 67 0.71 -0.39 11.26
N LEU A 68 0.86 -0.06 9.99
CA LEU A 68 2.00 -0.46 9.15
C LEU A 68 3.31 0.11 9.69
N ILE A 69 3.36 1.41 10.00
CA ILE A 69 4.56 2.07 10.55
C ILE A 69 4.99 1.41 11.86
N LYS A 70 4.03 1.09 12.73
CA LYS A 70 4.31 0.39 13.98
C LYS A 70 4.92 -1.00 13.71
N GLU A 71 4.29 -1.82 12.87
CA GLU A 71 4.82 -3.15 12.53
C GLU A 71 6.18 -3.06 11.84
N TYR A 72 6.40 -2.04 11.01
CA TYR A 72 7.69 -1.78 10.39
C TYR A 72 8.77 -1.49 11.42
N SER A 73 8.50 -0.61 12.41
CA SER A 73 9.43 -0.31 13.50
C SER A 73 9.81 -1.57 14.28
N ASP A 74 8.83 -2.44 14.56
CA ASP A 74 9.04 -3.68 15.31
C ASP A 74 9.96 -4.64 14.53
N TYR A 75 9.82 -4.70 13.21
CA TYR A 75 10.63 -5.57 12.36
C TYR A 75 11.92 -4.94 11.86
N TYR A 76 12.05 -3.60 11.91
CA TYR A 76 13.14 -2.84 11.31
C TYR A 76 14.55 -3.37 11.64
N PRO A 77 14.92 -3.68 12.89
CA PRO A 77 16.28 -4.12 13.21
C PRO A 77 16.67 -5.43 12.52
N SER A 78 15.67 -6.21 12.15
CA SER A 78 15.81 -7.60 11.72
C SER A 78 15.47 -7.82 10.24
N LEU A 79 15.22 -6.74 9.50
CA LEU A 79 15.04 -6.75 8.04
C LEU A 79 16.39 -6.51 7.35
N SER A 80 16.62 -7.20 6.24
CA SER A 80 17.73 -6.89 5.34
C SER A 80 17.56 -5.49 4.73
N GLN A 81 18.66 -4.89 4.28
CA GLN A 81 18.61 -3.57 3.64
C GLN A 81 17.73 -3.54 2.39
N GLU A 82 17.75 -4.61 1.59
CA GLU A 82 16.86 -4.76 0.43
C GLU A 82 15.38 -4.70 0.84
N ARG A 83 15.00 -5.44 1.89
CA ARG A 83 13.62 -5.46 2.40
C ARG A 83 13.21 -4.10 2.97
N LYS A 84 14.12 -3.40 3.66
CA LYS A 84 13.90 -2.02 4.12
C LYS A 84 13.67 -1.08 2.95
N SER A 85 14.50 -1.16 1.91
CA SER A 85 14.36 -0.34 0.71
C SER A 85 13.00 -0.52 0.04
N ARG A 86 12.54 -1.77 -0.14
CA ARG A 86 11.21 -2.08 -0.68
C ARG A 86 10.07 -1.48 0.14
N VAL A 87 10.12 -1.64 1.47
CA VAL A 87 9.11 -1.09 2.37
C VAL A 87 9.12 0.44 2.36
N ASN A 88 10.30 1.05 2.38
CA ASN A 88 10.47 2.51 2.27
C ASN A 88 9.89 3.03 0.95
N LYS A 89 10.16 2.35 -0.16
CA LYS A 89 9.60 2.72 -1.47
C LYS A 89 8.07 2.62 -1.49
N ALA A 90 7.49 1.57 -0.92
CA ALA A 90 6.04 1.42 -0.80
C ALA A 90 5.42 2.52 0.09
N LEU A 91 6.03 2.82 1.23
CA LEU A 91 5.63 3.95 2.08
C LEU A 91 5.66 5.28 1.32
N GLY A 92 6.71 5.50 0.53
CA GLY A 92 6.82 6.67 -0.31
C GLY A 92 5.67 6.79 -1.30
N LYS A 93 5.33 5.70 -2.01
CA LYS A 93 4.18 5.67 -2.93
C LYS A 93 2.89 6.07 -2.23
N TYR A 94 2.64 5.52 -1.05
CA TYR A 94 1.47 5.88 -0.25
C TYR A 94 1.44 7.38 0.08
N ILE A 95 2.56 7.93 0.58
CA ILE A 95 2.68 9.36 0.90
C ILE A 95 2.44 10.21 -0.36
N GLY A 96 3.01 9.83 -1.49
CA GLY A 96 2.78 10.52 -2.76
C GLY A 96 1.31 10.56 -3.18
N MET A 97 0.59 9.45 -3.00
CA MET A 97 -0.86 9.40 -3.25
C MET A 97 -1.63 10.34 -2.32
N THR A 98 -1.28 10.38 -1.03
CA THR A 98 -1.93 11.31 -0.09
C THR A 98 -1.70 12.77 -0.48
N MET A 99 -0.50 13.11 -0.95
CA MET A 99 -0.20 14.46 -1.45
C MET A 99 -0.99 14.79 -2.72
N LYS A 100 -1.11 13.85 -3.67
CA LYS A 100 -1.95 14.00 -4.88
C LYS A 100 -3.41 14.23 -4.51
N ALA A 101 -3.89 13.59 -3.46
CA ALA A 101 -5.24 13.78 -2.92
C ALA A 101 -5.44 15.08 -2.12
N GLY A 102 -4.43 15.95 -2.04
CA GLY A 102 -4.51 17.24 -1.33
C GLY A 102 -4.31 17.13 0.19
N ILE A 103 -3.95 15.95 0.70
CA ILE A 103 -3.61 15.75 2.11
C ILE A 103 -2.24 16.36 2.35
N HIS A 104 -2.22 17.43 3.15
CA HIS A 104 -1.00 18.16 3.44
C HIS A 104 -0.08 17.33 4.32
N VAL A 105 0.99 16.83 3.73
CA VAL A 105 2.13 16.25 4.45
C VAL A 105 3.16 17.36 4.62
N SER A 106 3.54 17.66 5.87
CA SER A 106 4.48 18.75 6.13
C SER A 106 5.84 18.51 5.46
N ILE A 107 6.43 19.58 4.90
CA ILE A 107 7.75 19.55 4.24
C ILE A 107 8.85 19.09 5.21
N ASP A 108 8.72 19.37 6.51
CA ASP A 108 9.70 18.96 7.51
C ASP A 108 9.71 17.44 7.72
N VAL A 109 8.53 16.80 7.69
CA VAL A 109 8.41 15.33 7.69
C VAL A 109 9.06 14.74 6.43
N LEU A 110 8.87 15.37 5.26
CA LEU A 110 9.51 14.93 4.02
C LEU A 110 11.04 15.08 4.05
N LYS A 111 11.57 16.14 4.67
CA LYS A 111 13.02 16.36 4.86
C LYS A 111 13.63 15.35 5.84
N GLU A 112 12.92 15.00 6.90
CA GLU A 112 13.42 14.00 7.85
C GLU A 112 13.40 12.59 7.25
N ILE A 113 12.38 12.28 6.45
CA ILE A 113 12.32 11.10 5.60
C ILE A 113 13.49 11.07 4.59
N TYR A 114 13.79 12.20 3.92
CA TYR A 114 14.91 12.33 2.97
C TYR A 114 16.24 11.91 3.60
N HIS A 115 16.51 12.39 4.81
CA HIS A 115 17.81 12.17 5.46
C HIS A 115 17.99 10.71 5.91
N ARG A 116 16.90 10.03 6.29
CA ARG A 116 16.95 8.69 6.89
C ARG A 116 16.62 7.55 5.91
N ALA A 117 15.87 7.82 4.85
CA ALA A 117 15.35 6.79 3.96
C ALA A 117 15.12 7.32 2.52
N PRO A 118 16.18 7.46 1.71
CA PRO A 118 16.10 8.01 0.35
C PRO A 118 15.09 7.31 -0.57
N ALA A 119 14.92 5.99 -0.42
CA ALA A 119 13.95 5.20 -1.19
C ALA A 119 12.49 5.64 -0.99
N VAL A 120 12.16 6.33 0.11
CA VAL A 120 10.82 6.90 0.31
C VAL A 120 10.54 8.03 -0.69
N LEU A 121 11.56 8.79 -1.10
CA LEU A 121 11.39 9.86 -2.10
C LEU A 121 11.13 9.32 -3.49
N GLU A 122 11.84 8.24 -3.88
CA GLU A 122 11.53 7.52 -5.12
C GLU A 122 10.08 7.06 -5.12
N GLY A 123 9.62 6.53 -3.99
CA GLY A 123 8.22 6.18 -3.80
C GLY A 123 7.29 7.37 -3.95
N ILE A 124 7.58 8.51 -3.31
CA ILE A 124 6.75 9.74 -3.40
C ILE A 124 6.65 10.22 -4.85
N TYR A 125 7.77 10.21 -5.58
CA TYR A 125 7.81 10.59 -6.98
C TYR A 125 6.96 9.68 -7.87
N GLU A 126 6.96 8.37 -7.60
CA GLU A 126 6.08 7.40 -8.27
C GLU A 126 4.60 7.58 -7.85
N GLY A 127 4.31 7.82 -6.57
CA GLY A 127 2.94 7.92 -6.04
C GLY A 127 2.24 9.23 -6.39
N THR A 128 2.98 10.31 -6.61
CA THR A 128 2.44 11.61 -7.06
C THR A 128 2.12 11.62 -8.56
N GLY A 129 2.64 10.65 -9.34
CA GLY A 129 2.56 10.68 -10.81
C GLY A 129 3.50 11.70 -11.46
N LEU A 130 4.38 12.36 -10.69
CA LEU A 130 5.36 13.33 -11.22
C LEU A 130 6.32 12.69 -12.23
N LYS A 131 6.56 11.38 -12.12
CA LYS A 131 7.33 10.61 -13.10
C LYS A 131 6.76 10.71 -14.51
N ASP A 132 5.45 10.59 -14.64
CA ASP A 132 4.76 10.58 -15.93
C ASP A 132 4.59 12.01 -16.47
N PHE A 133 4.57 13.02 -15.58
CA PHE A 133 4.51 14.43 -15.95
C PHE A 133 5.85 14.98 -16.48
N LEU A 134 6.98 14.52 -15.95
CA LEU A 134 8.32 15.02 -16.30
C LEU A 134 8.99 14.23 -17.45
N ASN A 135 8.46 13.06 -17.79
CA ASN A 135 8.81 12.30 -18.99
C ASN A 135 7.52 11.81 -19.68
N PRO A 136 6.74 12.72 -20.30
CA PRO A 136 5.62 12.29 -21.12
C PRO A 136 6.17 11.54 -22.33
N GLN A 137 5.77 10.28 -22.51
CA GLN A 137 5.98 9.57 -23.78
C GLN A 137 5.09 10.14 -24.88
#